data_AF-A0A9P0VNZ8-F1
#
_entry.id   AF-A0A9P0VNZ8-F1
#
_cell.length_a   1.000
_cell.length_b   1.000
_cell.length_c   1.000
_cell.angle_alpha   90.00
_cell.angle_beta   90.00
_cell.angle_gamma   90.00
#
_symmetry.space_group_name_H-M   'P 1'
#
loop_
_entity.id
_entity.type
_entity.pdbx_description
1 polymer ?
#
loop_
_entity_poly.entity_id
_entity_poly.type
_entity_poly.pdbx_seq_one_letter_code
_entity_poly.pdbx_strand_id
1 'polypeptide(L)'
;MEPGLVDFQCCWCQKTVHTECLPLIEKFCDFGPFRNMIVPPWCVQVARRKGALQKHLLLRAVKDPGWDKWTPLVVIANKKSGNTDGALVLSEFRKYLNPVQVIDLDERKPPAALQWCVLLAPKIVQILVAGGDGTISWVLTSSHKLDLDPEPPLTIIPLGTGNDLSRVLGWGKHSSGELQVDQVLRDIKGARLSELDRWRVELTSTRHLGLKLPSKVYYMYNYLSIGVDAQVALSFHKTRDSIFYVYGSRVFNKLLYLCFGTQQVVTADCKNLERRLDLYLDGQHIDLPELESIVVLNIPSWGAGVNLWGMSGDGSLRSSQSYHDGILEVVGIYSSFHMAQLQVGLSCPVRLGQAKVVEIRLKEKAPMQIDGEPWEQHPGKLKVTFVNRCPVLVNQNRSD
;
A
#
# COMPACT_ATOMS: atom_id res chain seq x y z
N MET A 1 1.69 5.94 47.64
CA MET A 1 0.64 5.93 46.61
C MET A 1 0.42 4.48 46.23
N GLU A 2 -0.71 3.90 46.61
CA GLU A 2 -1.09 2.60 46.06
C GLU A 2 -1.40 2.79 44.57
N PRO A 3 -0.93 1.90 43.68
CA PRO A 3 -1.30 1.95 42.27
C PRO A 3 -2.81 1.77 42.13
N GLY A 4 -3.49 2.79 41.60
CA GLY A 4 -4.94 2.80 41.38
C GLY A 4 -5.36 3.88 40.38
N LEU A 5 -6.53 3.71 39.75
CA LEU A 5 -7.13 4.73 38.88
C LEU A 5 -7.61 5.90 39.74
N VAL A 6 -6.79 6.95 39.84
CA VAL A 6 -7.05 8.13 40.70
C VAL A 6 -7.71 9.28 39.96
N ASP A 7 -7.68 9.28 38.63
CA ASP A 7 -8.16 10.36 37.77
C ASP A 7 -8.96 9.82 36.58
N PHE A 8 -9.62 10.71 35.84
CA PHE A 8 -10.47 10.34 34.72
C PHE A 8 -9.89 10.86 33.39
N GLN A 9 -10.04 10.06 32.33
CA GLN A 9 -9.82 10.48 30.95
C GLN A 9 -11.10 10.22 30.15
N CYS A 10 -11.58 11.23 29.43
CA CYS A 10 -12.73 11.04 28.54
C CYS A 10 -12.30 10.22 27.32
N CYS A 11 -12.98 9.10 27.06
CA CYS A 11 -12.69 8.21 25.92
C CYS A 11 -12.95 8.83 24.54
N TRP A 12 -13.59 9.98 24.44
CA TRP A 12 -13.90 10.65 23.18
C TRP A 12 -13.03 11.90 22.98
N CYS A 13 -13.17 12.91 23.85
CA CYS A 13 -12.41 14.15 23.71
C CYS A 13 -10.98 14.09 24.27
N GLN A 14 -10.59 12.98 24.89
CA GLN A 14 -9.26 12.74 25.48
C GLN A 14 -8.86 13.70 26.63
N LYS A 15 -9.75 14.61 27.05
CA LYS A 15 -9.52 15.48 28.22
C LYS A 15 -9.30 14.63 29.47
N THR A 16 -8.25 14.94 30.20
CA THR A 16 -7.96 14.37 31.52
C THR A 16 -8.46 15.32 32.61
N VAL A 17 -8.97 14.77 33.70
CA VAL A 17 -9.50 15.55 34.82
C VAL A 17 -9.23 14.82 36.12
N HIS A 18 -8.75 15.56 37.12
CA HIS A 18 -8.59 15.01 38.46
C HIS A 18 -9.94 14.65 39.06
N THR A 19 -9.99 13.63 39.92
CA THR A 19 -11.24 13.23 40.60
C THR A 19 -11.93 14.40 41.30
N GLU A 20 -11.17 15.26 41.97
CA GLU A 20 -11.66 16.44 42.69
C GLU A 20 -12.14 17.54 41.74
N CYS A 21 -11.61 17.61 40.51
CA CYS A 21 -11.96 18.60 39.51
C CYS A 21 -13.16 18.16 38.64
N LEU A 22 -13.56 16.88 38.68
CA LEU A 22 -14.65 16.34 37.86
C LEU A 22 -15.99 17.09 38.01
N PRO A 23 -16.39 17.58 39.20
CA PRO A 23 -17.63 18.36 39.35
C PRO A 23 -17.56 19.74 38.67
N LEU A 24 -16.36 20.25 38.38
CA LEU A 24 -16.13 21.60 37.83
C LEU A 24 -16.16 21.65 36.31
N ILE A 25 -16.16 20.49 35.63
CA ILE A 25 -16.14 20.42 34.17
C ILE A 25 -17.53 20.25 33.58
N GLU A 26 -17.69 20.62 32.30
CA GLU A 26 -18.93 20.38 31.57
C GLU A 26 -19.28 18.89 31.51
N LYS A 27 -20.56 18.58 31.72
CA LYS A 27 -21.06 17.19 31.69
C LYS A 27 -21.14 16.60 30.29
N PHE A 28 -21.08 17.42 29.26
CA PHE A 28 -21.21 16.99 27.86
C PHE A 28 -19.86 16.97 27.16
N CYS A 29 -19.56 15.86 26.50
CA CYS A 29 -18.36 15.72 25.70
C CYS A 29 -18.53 16.40 24.34
N ASP A 30 -17.58 17.25 23.98
CA ASP A 30 -17.48 17.93 22.68
C ASP A 30 -16.79 17.08 21.60
N PHE A 31 -16.39 15.84 21.92
CA PHE A 31 -15.59 14.93 21.07
C PHE A 31 -14.20 15.46 20.70
N GLY A 32 -13.78 16.57 21.32
CA GLY A 32 -12.44 17.12 21.17
C GLY A 32 -12.10 17.59 19.75
N PRO A 33 -10.80 17.79 19.46
CA PRO A 33 -10.33 18.39 18.20
C PRO A 33 -10.54 17.49 16.97
N PHE A 34 -10.73 16.18 17.18
CA PHE A 34 -10.92 15.16 16.13
C PHE A 34 -12.37 14.73 15.97
N ARG A 35 -13.32 15.48 16.55
CA ARG A 35 -14.77 15.26 16.43
C ARG A 35 -15.20 14.89 15.00
N ASN A 36 -14.70 15.58 13.98
CA ASN A 36 -15.12 15.36 12.61
C ASN A 36 -14.71 14.00 12.02
N MET A 37 -13.76 13.29 12.65
CA MET A 37 -13.30 11.96 12.22
C MET A 37 -14.00 10.82 12.97
N ILE A 38 -14.72 11.12 14.05
CA ILE A 38 -15.35 10.13 14.93
C ILE A 38 -16.78 9.87 14.45
N VAL A 39 -17.18 8.60 14.41
CA VAL A 39 -18.58 8.18 14.29
C VAL A 39 -19.15 8.00 15.70
N PRO A 40 -20.06 8.87 16.17
CA PRO A 40 -20.55 8.79 17.53
C PRO A 40 -21.33 7.50 17.80
N PRO A 41 -21.37 6.99 19.04
CA PRO A 41 -22.06 5.72 19.36
C PRO A 41 -23.53 5.69 18.96
N TRP A 42 -24.26 6.81 19.14
CA TRP A 42 -25.69 6.89 18.79
C TRP A 42 -25.95 6.89 17.28
N CYS A 43 -24.91 7.07 16.47
CA CYS A 43 -25.00 7.00 15.02
C CYS A 43 -24.90 5.56 14.50
N VAL A 44 -24.41 4.61 15.31
CA VAL A 44 -24.16 3.23 14.88
C VAL A 44 -25.36 2.35 15.18
N GLN A 45 -25.95 1.75 14.13
CA GLN A 45 -27.01 0.76 14.27
C GLN A 45 -26.49 -0.63 13.97
N VAL A 46 -26.61 -1.54 14.93
CA VAL A 46 -26.12 -2.93 14.81
C VAL A 46 -27.29 -3.88 14.56
N ALA A 47 -27.11 -4.82 13.64
CA ALA A 47 -28.02 -5.94 13.48
C ALA A 47 -27.71 -7.04 14.51
N ARG A 48 -28.69 -7.41 15.35
CA ARG A 48 -28.62 -8.63 16.15
C ARG A 48 -28.95 -9.83 15.25
N ARG A 49 -27.97 -10.71 14.98
CA ARG A 49 -28.26 -12.02 14.39
C ARG A 49 -28.47 -13.06 15.49
N LYS A 50 -29.49 -13.90 15.33
CA LYS A 50 -29.71 -15.10 16.15
C LYS A 50 -28.73 -16.18 15.70
N GLY A 51 -27.66 -16.42 16.45
CA GLY A 51 -26.73 -17.53 16.23
C GLY A 51 -25.36 -17.30 16.88
N ALA A 52 -24.91 -18.25 17.70
CA ALA A 52 -23.68 -18.15 18.52
C ALA A 52 -22.35 -18.25 17.73
N LEU A 53 -22.39 -18.27 16.40
CA LEU A 53 -21.24 -18.62 15.55
C LEU A 53 -20.51 -17.42 14.91
N GLN A 54 -21.02 -16.19 15.04
CA GLN A 54 -20.30 -14.99 14.60
C GLN A 54 -20.02 -14.07 15.78
N LYS A 55 -18.75 -13.96 16.18
CA LYS A 55 -18.26 -13.14 17.29
C LYS A 55 -18.28 -11.62 17.02
N HIS A 56 -18.79 -11.18 15.86
CA HIS A 56 -18.58 -9.82 15.36
C HIS A 56 -19.89 -9.07 15.10
N LEU A 57 -19.94 -7.79 15.51
CA LEU A 57 -21.06 -6.88 15.30
C LEU A 57 -21.23 -6.58 13.79
N LEU A 58 -22.42 -6.83 13.25
CA LEU A 58 -22.80 -6.47 11.88
C LEU A 58 -23.44 -5.08 11.88
N LEU A 59 -22.86 -4.16 11.12
CA LEU A 59 -23.40 -2.82 10.94
C LEU A 59 -24.63 -2.92 10.02
N ARG A 60 -25.76 -2.42 10.52
CA ARG A 60 -27.01 -2.31 9.75
C ARG A 60 -27.10 -0.97 9.04
N ALA A 61 -26.77 0.10 9.74
CA ALA A 61 -26.81 1.46 9.24
C ALA A 61 -25.91 2.36 10.09
N VAL A 62 -25.45 3.46 9.50
CA VAL A 62 -24.74 4.52 10.19
C VAL A 62 -25.44 5.84 9.86
N LYS A 63 -25.78 6.62 10.87
CA LYS A 63 -26.44 7.92 10.71
C LYS A 63 -25.41 9.06 10.68
N ASP A 64 -25.74 10.11 9.95
CA ASP A 64 -25.02 11.38 10.03
C ASP A 64 -25.33 12.07 11.38
N PRO A 65 -24.33 12.51 12.15
CA PRO A 65 -24.54 13.23 13.40
C PRO A 65 -25.00 14.69 13.23
N GLY A 66 -25.06 15.21 12.00
CA GLY A 66 -25.44 16.60 11.70
C GLY A 66 -24.32 17.60 11.97
N TRP A 67 -23.07 17.17 11.96
CA TRP A 67 -21.91 18.01 12.27
C TRP A 67 -21.34 18.67 11.02
N ASP A 68 -20.95 19.95 11.13
CA ASP A 68 -20.34 20.66 10.02
C ASP A 68 -18.98 20.03 9.66
N LYS A 69 -18.76 19.82 8.36
CA LYS A 69 -17.54 19.21 7.79
C LYS A 69 -17.17 17.87 8.44
N TRP A 70 -18.16 17.05 8.78
CA TRP A 70 -17.94 15.69 9.26
C TRP A 70 -17.37 14.80 8.14
N THR A 71 -16.19 14.25 8.39
CA THR A 71 -15.43 13.39 7.48
C THR A 71 -14.93 12.18 8.26
N PRO A 72 -15.75 11.13 8.42
CA PRO A 72 -15.44 10.01 9.28
C PRO A 72 -14.21 9.24 8.79
N LEU A 73 -13.34 8.86 9.73
CA LEU A 73 -12.13 8.08 9.46
C LEU A 73 -12.35 6.61 9.81
N VAL A 74 -12.05 5.69 8.89
CA VAL A 74 -12.01 4.25 9.16
C VAL A 74 -10.58 3.77 9.07
N VAL A 75 -10.12 3.11 10.12
CA VAL A 75 -8.75 2.61 10.24
C VAL A 75 -8.76 1.12 9.95
N ILE A 76 -7.89 0.71 9.05
CA ILE A 76 -7.74 -0.67 8.59
C ILE A 76 -6.28 -1.06 8.80
N ALA A 77 -6.04 -2.15 9.51
CA ALA A 77 -4.70 -2.71 9.66
C ALA A 77 -4.77 -4.23 9.69
N ASN A 78 -3.68 -4.90 9.33
CA ASN A 78 -3.54 -6.33 9.63
C ASN A 78 -2.70 -6.47 10.90
N LYS A 79 -3.23 -7.12 11.94
CA LYS A 79 -2.51 -7.27 13.22
C LYS A 79 -1.14 -7.96 13.10
N LYS A 80 -0.93 -8.78 12.07
CA LYS A 80 0.33 -9.51 11.82
C LYS A 80 1.36 -8.69 11.04
N SER A 81 0.97 -7.54 10.46
CA SER A 81 1.88 -6.69 9.69
C SER A 81 2.90 -5.99 10.57
N GLY A 82 4.10 -5.78 10.02
CA GLY A 82 5.16 -5.01 10.67
C GLY A 82 5.61 -5.60 12.00
N ASN A 83 5.90 -6.90 12.10
CA ASN A 83 6.37 -7.51 13.35
C ASN A 83 5.47 -7.17 14.57
N THR A 84 4.14 -7.25 14.40
CA THR A 84 3.08 -6.91 15.38
C THR A 84 2.77 -5.42 15.60
N ASP A 85 3.42 -4.49 14.90
CA ASP A 85 3.06 -3.06 14.92
C ASP A 85 1.59 -2.82 14.52
N GLY A 86 1.03 -3.67 13.66
CA GLY A 86 -0.39 -3.59 13.29
C GLY A 86 -1.33 -3.73 14.48
N ALA A 87 -0.99 -4.56 15.47
CA ALA A 87 -1.77 -4.70 16.69
C ALA A 87 -1.70 -3.42 17.56
N LEU A 88 -0.53 -2.78 17.62
CA LEU A 88 -0.35 -1.50 18.31
C LEU A 88 -1.21 -0.41 17.66
N VAL A 89 -1.17 -0.29 16.32
CA VAL A 89 -2.02 0.67 15.58
C VAL A 89 -3.50 0.45 15.92
N LEU A 90 -3.99 -0.79 15.82
CA LEU A 90 -5.38 -1.10 16.13
C LEU A 90 -5.74 -0.74 17.58
N SER A 91 -4.86 -1.03 18.53
CA SER A 91 -5.06 -0.72 19.95
C SER A 91 -5.12 0.78 20.21
N GLU A 92 -4.16 1.55 19.69
CA GLU A 92 -4.08 2.99 19.94
C GLU A 92 -5.22 3.75 19.27
N PHE A 93 -5.57 3.43 18.01
CA PHE A 93 -6.69 4.11 17.35
C PHE A 93 -8.05 3.82 17.99
N ARG A 94 -8.23 2.66 18.66
CA ARG A 94 -9.45 2.36 19.44
C ARG A 94 -9.63 3.24 20.67
N LYS A 95 -8.56 3.91 21.13
CA LYS A 95 -8.64 4.90 22.22
C LYS A 95 -9.17 6.26 21.74
N TYR A 96 -8.96 6.60 20.47
CA TYR A 96 -9.29 7.90 19.88
C TYR A 96 -10.57 7.90 19.04
N LEU A 97 -10.85 6.78 18.36
CA LEU A 97 -12.02 6.62 17.49
C LEU A 97 -13.02 5.64 18.10
N ASN A 98 -14.23 5.62 17.55
CA ASN A 98 -15.18 4.58 17.91
C ASN A 98 -14.58 3.22 17.53
N PRO A 99 -14.51 2.22 18.43
CA PRO A 99 -13.86 0.95 18.14
C PRO A 99 -14.37 0.22 16.90
N VAL A 100 -15.62 0.48 16.47
CA VAL A 100 -16.17 -0.09 15.22
C VAL A 100 -15.55 0.50 13.95
N GLN A 101 -14.93 1.69 14.04
CA GLN A 101 -14.17 2.33 12.95
C GLN A 101 -12.78 1.70 12.77
N VAL A 102 -12.34 0.82 13.68
CA VAL A 102 -10.98 0.26 13.68
C VAL A 102 -11.01 -1.25 13.40
N ILE A 103 -10.61 -1.62 12.19
CA ILE A 103 -10.88 -2.92 11.57
C ILE A 103 -9.60 -3.71 11.36
N ASP A 104 -9.55 -4.92 11.93
CA ASP A 104 -8.47 -5.88 11.71
C ASP A 104 -8.74 -6.70 10.43
N LEU A 105 -7.82 -6.64 9.48
CA LEU A 105 -7.87 -7.41 8.22
C LEU A 105 -7.68 -8.91 8.39
N ASP A 106 -7.11 -9.35 9.52
CA ASP A 106 -7.06 -10.78 9.87
C ASP A 106 -8.45 -11.30 10.24
N GLU A 107 -9.34 -10.44 10.76
CA GLU A 107 -10.71 -10.78 11.12
C GLU A 107 -11.72 -10.52 9.98
N ARG A 108 -11.56 -9.40 9.27
CA ARG A 108 -12.50 -8.94 8.24
C ARG A 108 -11.76 -8.54 6.96
N LYS A 109 -12.14 -9.14 5.83
CA LYS A 109 -11.56 -8.78 4.52
C LYS A 109 -11.94 -7.33 4.11
N PRO A 110 -11.16 -6.67 3.24
CA PRO A 110 -11.40 -5.27 2.88
C PRO A 110 -12.81 -4.93 2.43
N PRO A 111 -13.57 -5.79 1.71
CA PRO A 111 -14.95 -5.44 1.38
C PRO A 111 -15.86 -5.21 2.58
N ALA A 112 -15.64 -5.92 3.69
CA ALA A 112 -16.37 -5.69 4.93
C ALA A 112 -15.90 -4.40 5.62
N ALA A 113 -14.63 -4.00 5.43
CA ALA A 113 -14.10 -2.75 5.95
C ALA A 113 -14.61 -1.54 5.15
N LEU A 114 -14.74 -1.68 3.84
CA LEU A 114 -15.23 -0.65 2.93
C LEU A 114 -16.75 -0.50 2.95
N GLN A 115 -17.48 -1.42 3.60
CA GLN A 115 -18.92 -1.32 3.80
C GLN A 115 -19.34 0.03 4.44
N TRP A 116 -18.47 0.63 5.26
CA TRP A 116 -18.68 1.97 5.81
C TRP A 116 -18.94 3.04 4.73
N CYS A 117 -18.23 2.97 3.60
CA CYS A 117 -18.40 3.90 2.49
C CYS A 117 -19.79 3.76 1.87
N VAL A 118 -20.29 2.53 1.73
CA VAL A 118 -21.65 2.26 1.23
C VAL A 118 -22.71 2.73 2.22
N LEU A 119 -22.52 2.49 3.52
CA LEU A 119 -23.50 2.83 4.56
C LEU A 119 -23.64 4.34 4.81
N LEU A 120 -22.60 5.12 4.49
CA LEU A 120 -22.55 6.56 4.69
C LEU A 120 -22.70 7.37 3.40
N ALA A 121 -22.77 6.72 2.25
CA ALA A 121 -22.98 7.40 0.97
C ALA A 121 -24.21 8.33 1.03
N PRO A 122 -24.13 9.55 0.47
CA PRO A 122 -23.05 10.09 -0.37
C PRO A 122 -21.90 10.78 0.39
N LYS A 123 -21.79 10.63 1.72
CA LYS A 123 -20.69 11.23 2.48
C LYS A 123 -19.37 10.53 2.18
N ILE A 124 -18.32 11.35 2.06
CA ILE A 124 -16.96 10.86 1.86
C ILE A 124 -16.42 10.30 3.20
N VAL A 125 -16.01 9.04 3.17
CA VAL A 125 -15.33 8.37 4.28
C VAL A 125 -13.83 8.33 3.97
N GLN A 126 -12.99 8.74 4.92
CA GLN A 126 -11.53 8.61 4.79
C GLN A 126 -11.09 7.22 5.26
N ILE A 127 -10.21 6.56 4.51
CA ILE A 127 -9.65 5.27 4.89
C ILE A 127 -8.17 5.42 5.25
N LEU A 128 -7.81 5.05 6.47
CA LEU A 128 -6.42 4.93 6.91
C LEU A 128 -6.00 3.47 6.87
N VAL A 129 -5.02 3.13 6.03
CA VAL A 129 -4.48 1.79 5.92
C VAL A 129 -3.11 1.72 6.57
N ALA A 130 -2.97 0.93 7.64
CA ALA A 130 -1.69 0.61 8.23
C ALA A 130 -1.18 -0.73 7.69
N GLY A 131 -0.13 -0.69 6.87
CA GLY A 131 0.34 -1.85 6.13
C GLY A 131 1.56 -1.54 5.26
N GLY A 132 1.97 -2.54 4.46
CA GLY A 132 2.91 -2.35 3.36
C GLY A 132 2.18 -2.23 2.01
N ASP A 133 2.93 -2.12 0.92
CA ASP A 133 2.42 -1.88 -0.43
C ASP A 133 1.37 -2.91 -0.89
N GLY A 134 1.56 -4.20 -0.59
CA GLY A 134 0.57 -5.25 -0.90
C GLY A 134 -0.77 -5.06 -0.17
N THR A 135 -0.75 -4.67 1.11
CA THR A 135 -1.98 -4.37 1.88
C THR A 135 -2.72 -3.17 1.29
N ILE A 136 -1.97 -2.12 0.93
CA ILE A 136 -2.54 -0.89 0.36
C ILE A 136 -3.19 -1.20 -1.00
N SER A 137 -2.47 -1.91 -1.87
CA SER A 137 -2.97 -2.34 -3.18
C SER A 137 -4.20 -3.24 -3.08
N TRP A 138 -4.28 -4.09 -2.05
CA TRP A 138 -5.46 -4.92 -1.78
C TRP A 138 -6.69 -4.09 -1.42
N VAL A 139 -6.53 -3.05 -0.60
CA VAL A 139 -7.63 -2.14 -0.23
C VAL A 139 -8.06 -1.31 -1.43
N LEU A 140 -7.13 -0.69 -2.18
CA LEU A 140 -7.44 0.09 -3.38
C LEU A 140 -8.14 -0.76 -4.45
N THR A 141 -7.69 -1.99 -4.67
CA THR A 141 -8.33 -2.93 -5.58
C THR A 141 -9.73 -3.33 -5.12
N SER A 142 -9.92 -3.51 -3.81
CA SER A 142 -11.23 -3.85 -3.25
C SER A 142 -12.20 -2.67 -3.37
N SER A 143 -11.73 -1.44 -3.15
CA SER A 143 -12.48 -0.21 -3.39
C SER A 143 -12.98 -0.13 -4.83
N HIS A 144 -12.08 -0.31 -5.79
CA HIS A 144 -12.41 -0.30 -7.21
C HIS A 144 -13.44 -1.39 -7.58
N LYS A 145 -13.23 -2.63 -7.12
CA LYS A 145 -14.12 -3.75 -7.44
C LYS A 145 -15.52 -3.61 -6.84
N LEU A 146 -15.66 -2.84 -5.76
CA LEU A 146 -16.95 -2.54 -5.15
C LEU A 146 -17.66 -1.38 -5.82
N ASP A 147 -17.01 -0.68 -6.75
CA ASP A 147 -17.56 0.46 -7.47
C ASP A 147 -18.14 1.52 -6.51
N LEU A 148 -17.34 1.90 -5.51
CA LEU A 148 -17.76 2.84 -4.47
C LEU A 148 -17.91 4.24 -5.04
N ASP A 149 -19.06 4.86 -4.78
CA ASP A 149 -19.36 6.25 -5.14
C ASP A 149 -19.89 7.03 -3.91
N PRO A 150 -19.13 8.00 -3.37
CA PRO A 150 -17.79 8.41 -3.79
C PRO A 150 -16.70 7.39 -3.41
N GLU A 151 -15.65 7.29 -4.24
CA GLU A 151 -14.47 6.48 -3.90
C GLU A 151 -13.72 7.12 -2.72
N PRO A 152 -13.41 6.36 -1.64
CA PRO A 152 -12.84 6.97 -0.44
C PRO A 152 -11.36 7.34 -0.61
N PRO A 153 -10.93 8.54 -0.19
CA PRO A 153 -9.51 8.90 -0.15
C PRO A 153 -8.74 8.03 0.83
N LEU A 154 -7.59 7.50 0.37
CA LEU A 154 -6.74 6.62 1.16
C LEU A 154 -5.55 7.35 1.79
N THR A 155 -5.26 7.01 3.04
CA THR A 155 -4.08 7.43 3.81
C THR A 155 -3.28 6.22 4.28
N ILE A 156 -1.97 6.36 4.49
CA ILE A 156 -1.07 5.25 4.80
C ILE A 156 -0.39 5.46 6.15
N ILE A 157 -0.35 4.41 6.99
CA ILE A 157 0.67 4.23 8.02
C ILE A 157 1.65 3.13 7.53
N PRO A 158 2.92 3.46 7.27
CA PRO A 158 3.89 2.51 6.76
C PRO A 158 4.29 1.46 7.81
N LEU A 159 3.87 0.21 7.62
CA LEU A 159 4.24 -0.94 8.47
C LEU A 159 5.12 -1.98 7.75
N GLY A 160 5.40 -1.80 6.46
CA GLY A 160 6.26 -2.69 5.66
C GLY A 160 7.74 -2.33 5.68
N THR A 161 8.55 -3.02 4.86
CA THR A 161 9.99 -2.74 4.71
C THR A 161 10.30 -1.81 3.52
N GLY A 162 9.53 -1.90 2.43
CA GLY A 162 9.64 -1.05 1.23
C GLY A 162 8.93 0.29 1.43
N ASN A 163 7.59 0.23 1.54
CA ASN A 163 6.68 1.37 1.74
C ASN A 163 6.90 2.46 0.69
N ASP A 164 7.08 2.06 -0.56
CA ASP A 164 7.42 2.95 -1.67
C ASP A 164 6.28 3.94 -1.92
N LEU A 165 5.02 3.49 -1.88
CA LEU A 165 3.88 4.41 -2.02
C LEU A 165 3.77 5.40 -0.86
N SER A 166 4.04 4.95 0.36
CA SER A 166 4.03 5.81 1.56
C SER A 166 5.05 6.93 1.45
N ARG A 167 6.25 6.65 0.92
CA ARG A 167 7.30 7.66 0.72
C ARG A 167 6.88 8.70 -0.31
N VAL A 168 6.34 8.25 -1.45
CA VAL A 168 5.89 9.11 -2.54
C VAL A 168 4.73 10.02 -2.10
N LEU A 169 3.85 9.53 -1.23
CA LEU A 169 2.73 10.29 -0.69
C LEU A 169 3.08 11.09 0.59
N GLY A 170 4.34 11.09 1.04
CA GLY A 170 4.80 11.87 2.19
C GLY A 170 4.47 11.29 3.57
N TRP A 171 3.98 10.05 3.64
CA TRP A 171 3.71 9.36 4.92
C TRP A 171 4.97 8.72 5.53
N GLY A 172 6.07 8.72 4.76
CA GLY A 172 7.41 8.36 5.22
C GLY A 172 7.71 6.86 5.13
N LYS A 173 8.90 6.49 5.62
CA LYS A 173 9.48 5.14 5.47
C LYS A 173 8.95 4.15 6.50
N HIS A 174 8.94 4.55 7.77
CA HIS A 174 8.40 3.87 8.94
C HIS A 174 8.74 4.73 10.17
N SER A 175 7.79 4.98 11.07
CA SER A 175 8.10 5.66 12.33
C SER A 175 8.51 4.62 13.37
N SER A 176 9.83 4.50 13.64
CA SER A 176 10.39 3.57 14.64
C SER A 176 10.19 4.04 16.09
N GLY A 177 9.28 4.99 16.33
CA GLY A 177 8.95 5.53 17.64
C GLY A 177 7.55 5.14 18.08
N GLU A 178 7.18 5.54 19.29
CA GLU A 178 5.82 5.37 19.79
C GLU A 178 4.81 6.02 18.83
N LEU A 179 3.74 5.29 18.51
CA LEU A 179 2.71 5.77 17.59
C LEU A 179 1.95 6.93 18.24
N GLN A 180 2.25 8.15 17.81
CA GLN A 180 1.52 9.34 18.22
C GLN A 180 0.26 9.51 17.37
N VAL A 181 -0.83 8.85 17.78
CA VAL A 181 -2.13 8.90 17.06
C VAL A 181 -2.61 10.33 16.86
N ASP A 182 -2.48 11.18 17.88
CA ASP A 182 -2.86 12.59 17.78
C ASP A 182 -2.12 13.29 16.62
N GLN A 183 -0.80 13.10 16.51
CA GLN A 183 -0.02 13.66 15.39
C GLN A 183 -0.50 13.12 14.04
N VAL A 184 -0.77 11.81 13.93
CA VAL A 184 -1.30 11.22 12.70
C VAL A 184 -2.66 11.84 12.32
N LEU A 185 -3.56 12.03 13.28
CA LEU A 185 -4.86 12.67 13.04
C LEU A 185 -4.72 14.14 12.63
N ARG A 186 -3.76 14.88 13.21
CA ARG A 186 -3.42 16.25 12.75
C ARG A 186 -2.88 16.24 11.33
N ASP A 187 -1.98 15.31 11.00
CA ASP A 187 -1.39 15.17 9.66
C ASP A 187 -2.48 14.85 8.62
N ILE A 188 -3.42 13.95 8.94
CA ILE A 188 -4.58 13.64 8.08
C ILE A 188 -5.44 14.88 7.83
N LYS A 189 -5.69 15.68 8.88
CA LYS A 189 -6.48 16.92 8.76
C LYS A 189 -5.81 17.97 7.87
N GLY A 190 -4.47 18.01 7.87
CA GLY A 190 -3.68 18.92 7.03
C GLY A 190 -3.31 18.35 5.66
N ALA A 191 -3.62 17.08 5.38
CA ALA A 191 -3.23 16.42 4.14
C ALA A 191 -4.01 16.95 2.94
N ARG A 192 -3.35 16.96 1.79
CA ARG A 192 -3.94 17.41 0.53
C ARG A 192 -4.52 16.22 -0.23
N LEU A 193 -5.73 16.37 -0.77
CA LEU A 193 -6.29 15.41 -1.72
C LEU A 193 -5.48 15.43 -3.02
N SER A 194 -5.10 14.24 -3.49
CA SER A 194 -4.45 14.02 -4.78
C SER A 194 -5.06 12.80 -5.45
N GLU A 195 -4.72 12.60 -6.71
CA GLU A 195 -5.10 11.42 -7.48
C GLU A 195 -3.88 10.50 -7.66
N LEU A 196 -4.13 9.19 -7.76
CA LEU A 196 -3.15 8.17 -8.06
C LEU A 196 -3.65 7.32 -9.23
N ASP A 197 -2.84 7.16 -10.27
CA ASP A 197 -3.21 6.38 -11.44
C ASP A 197 -3.40 4.90 -11.08
N ARG A 198 -4.49 4.32 -11.56
CA ARG A 198 -4.80 2.90 -11.46
C ARG A 198 -4.55 2.24 -12.81
N TRP A 199 -3.69 1.23 -12.80
CA TRP A 199 -3.32 0.49 -14.01
C TRP A 199 -3.91 -0.91 -13.99
N ARG A 200 -4.55 -1.31 -15.08
CA ARG A 200 -5.02 -2.68 -15.31
C ARG A 200 -3.89 -3.48 -15.94
N VAL A 201 -3.60 -4.62 -15.35
CA VAL A 201 -2.60 -5.57 -15.83
C VAL A 201 -3.32 -6.84 -16.26
N GLU A 202 -3.43 -7.04 -17.58
CA GLU A 202 -4.07 -8.19 -18.18
C GLU A 202 -3.03 -9.22 -18.63
N LEU A 203 -3.19 -10.44 -18.12
CA LEU A 203 -2.25 -11.52 -18.29
C LEU A 203 -2.92 -12.71 -18.99
N THR A 204 -2.44 -13.06 -20.18
CA THR A 204 -2.95 -14.17 -20.98
C THR A 204 -1.87 -15.22 -21.15
N SER A 205 -1.94 -16.29 -20.36
CA SER A 205 -0.99 -17.39 -20.43
C SER A 205 -1.25 -18.35 -21.60
N THR A 206 -0.17 -18.88 -22.17
CA THR A 206 -0.19 -19.91 -23.22
C THR A 206 0.32 -21.23 -22.68
N ARG A 207 -0.41 -22.34 -22.88
CA ARG A 207 0.08 -23.70 -22.57
C ARG A 207 0.89 -24.31 -23.72
N HIS A 208 1.63 -25.39 -23.42
CA HIS A 208 2.45 -26.19 -24.35
C HIS A 208 1.74 -26.71 -25.62
N LEU A 209 0.40 -26.64 -25.68
CA LEU A 209 -0.41 -27.00 -26.86
C LEU A 209 -1.03 -25.80 -27.58
N GLY A 210 -0.60 -24.56 -27.32
CA GLY A 210 -1.12 -23.35 -27.97
C GLY A 210 -2.52 -22.91 -27.51
N LEU A 211 -3.15 -23.64 -26.58
CA LEU A 211 -4.43 -23.25 -25.97
C LEU A 211 -4.24 -22.03 -25.05
N LYS A 212 -5.03 -20.98 -25.30
CA LYS A 212 -5.09 -19.77 -24.48
C LYS A 212 -5.89 -20.04 -23.20
N LEU A 213 -5.28 -19.79 -22.04
CA LEU A 213 -5.98 -19.80 -20.75
C LEU A 213 -6.82 -18.52 -20.60
N PRO A 214 -7.87 -18.53 -19.77
CA PRO A 214 -8.60 -17.33 -19.43
C PRO A 214 -7.64 -16.28 -18.84
N SER A 215 -7.80 -15.04 -19.30
CA SER A 215 -6.95 -13.93 -18.89
C SER A 215 -7.15 -13.62 -17.41
N LYS A 216 -6.05 -13.46 -16.68
CA LYS A 216 -6.06 -12.97 -15.29
C LYS A 216 -5.91 -11.45 -15.32
N VAL A 217 -6.64 -10.77 -14.44
CA VAL A 217 -6.61 -9.31 -14.32
C VAL A 217 -6.13 -8.93 -12.94
N TYR A 218 -5.09 -8.10 -12.91
CA TYR A 218 -4.54 -7.47 -11.71
C TYR A 218 -4.66 -5.95 -11.84
N TYR A 219 -4.54 -5.25 -10.72
CA TYR A 219 -4.42 -3.81 -10.68
C TYR A 219 -3.09 -3.44 -10.05
N MET A 220 -2.40 -2.48 -10.65
CA MET A 220 -1.08 -1.99 -10.25
C MET A 220 -1.18 -0.51 -9.89
N TYR A 221 -0.53 -0.13 -8.80
CA TYR A 221 -0.47 1.24 -8.27
C TYR A 221 0.95 1.77 -8.14
N ASN A 222 1.92 0.89 -7.89
CA ASN A 222 3.32 1.29 -7.70
C ASN A 222 4.14 0.93 -8.92
N TYR A 223 4.38 -0.37 -9.12
CA TYR A 223 5.22 -0.89 -10.18
C TYR A 223 5.08 -2.40 -10.37
N LEU A 224 5.46 -2.84 -11.55
CA LEU A 224 5.55 -4.24 -11.98
C LEU A 224 6.99 -4.51 -12.38
N SER A 225 7.52 -5.68 -12.04
CA SER A 225 8.84 -6.11 -12.53
C SER A 225 8.86 -7.57 -12.94
N ILE A 226 9.73 -7.87 -13.90
CA ILE A 226 10.05 -9.22 -14.38
C ILE A 226 11.56 -9.38 -14.30
N GLY A 227 12.03 -10.52 -13.80
CA GLY A 227 13.46 -10.84 -13.69
C GLY A 227 14.02 -10.75 -12.27
N VAL A 228 15.30 -10.39 -12.14
CA VAL A 228 16.06 -10.57 -10.88
C VAL A 228 15.47 -9.83 -9.68
N ASP A 229 14.87 -8.65 -9.89
CA ASP A 229 14.14 -7.91 -8.84
C ASP A 229 12.96 -8.72 -8.28
N ALA A 230 12.10 -9.21 -9.17
CA ALA A 230 10.99 -10.06 -8.81
C ALA A 230 11.44 -11.40 -8.21
N GLN A 231 12.59 -11.93 -8.65
CA GLN A 231 13.16 -13.15 -8.09
C GLN A 231 13.55 -12.97 -6.63
N VAL A 232 14.12 -11.82 -6.27
CA VAL A 232 14.45 -11.50 -4.87
C VAL A 232 13.17 -11.47 -4.05
N ALA A 233 12.13 -10.75 -4.50
CA ALA A 233 10.82 -10.73 -3.83
C ALA A 233 10.23 -12.16 -3.68
N LEU A 234 10.30 -12.99 -4.73
CA LEU A 234 9.80 -14.36 -4.72
C LEU A 234 10.55 -15.25 -3.72
N SER A 235 11.88 -15.14 -3.68
CA SER A 235 12.72 -15.86 -2.72
C SER A 235 12.36 -15.45 -1.29
N PHE A 236 12.20 -14.14 -1.02
CA PHE A 236 11.73 -13.65 0.28
C PHE A 236 10.37 -14.22 0.66
N HIS A 237 9.40 -14.24 -0.27
CA HIS A 237 8.07 -14.79 -0.01
C HIS A 237 8.15 -16.28 0.37
N LYS A 238 8.94 -17.08 -0.34
CA LYS A 238 9.13 -18.52 -0.03
C LYS A 238 9.82 -18.75 1.32
N THR A 239 10.76 -17.88 1.70
CA THR A 239 11.51 -18.01 2.96
C THR A 239 10.75 -17.45 4.17
N ARG A 240 9.74 -16.59 3.97
CA ARG A 240 8.92 -15.97 5.04
C ARG A 240 8.19 -16.99 5.92
N ASP A 241 7.88 -18.17 5.37
CA ASP A 241 7.21 -19.26 6.09
C ASP A 241 8.17 -20.16 6.89
N SER A 242 9.48 -19.84 6.92
CA SER A 242 10.46 -20.60 7.69
C SER A 242 10.52 -20.18 9.16
N ILE A 243 10.68 -21.15 10.08
CA ILE A 243 10.75 -20.93 11.53
C ILE A 243 11.91 -20.02 11.96
N PHE A 244 12.95 -19.92 11.13
CA PHE A 244 14.11 -19.05 11.36
C PHE A 244 13.84 -17.56 11.06
N TYR A 245 12.76 -17.24 10.32
CA TYR A 245 12.37 -15.85 10.01
C TYR A 245 11.72 -15.13 11.19
N VAL A 246 11.15 -15.88 12.15
CA VAL A 246 10.47 -15.34 13.35
C VAL A 246 11.42 -14.51 14.23
N TYR A 247 12.74 -14.65 14.04
CA TYR A 247 13.79 -13.94 14.79
C TYR A 247 14.54 -12.87 13.97
N GLY A 248 14.13 -12.58 12.73
CA GLY A 248 14.82 -11.65 11.84
C GLY A 248 14.46 -10.18 12.10
N SER A 249 15.43 -9.34 12.43
CA SER A 249 15.23 -7.88 12.50
C SER A 249 14.94 -7.29 11.12
N ARG A 250 14.23 -6.17 11.01
CA ARG A 250 13.96 -5.52 9.70
C ARG A 250 15.22 -5.00 9.01
N VAL A 251 16.26 -4.68 9.79
CA VAL A 251 17.61 -4.40 9.30
C VAL A 251 18.19 -5.64 8.63
N PHE A 252 18.00 -6.82 9.23
CA PHE A 252 18.38 -8.10 8.63
C PHE A 252 17.60 -8.38 7.33
N ASN A 253 16.32 -8.00 7.24
CA ASN A 253 15.56 -8.08 5.99
C ASN A 253 16.13 -7.16 4.90
N LYS A 254 16.45 -5.89 5.22
CA LYS A 254 17.12 -4.97 4.27
C LYS A 254 18.52 -5.45 3.90
N LEU A 255 19.27 -6.01 4.86
CA LEU A 255 20.60 -6.57 4.63
C LEU A 255 20.54 -7.85 3.80
N LEU A 256 19.49 -8.66 3.94
CA LEU A 256 19.25 -9.81 3.06
C LEU A 256 19.02 -9.35 1.62
N TYR A 257 18.32 -8.24 1.36
CA TYR A 257 18.21 -7.69 0.00
C TYR A 257 19.60 -7.34 -0.58
N LEU A 258 20.48 -6.79 0.27
CA LEU A 258 21.87 -6.50 -0.10
C LEU A 258 22.71 -7.78 -0.31
N CYS A 259 22.58 -8.78 0.58
CA CYS A 259 23.33 -10.04 0.56
C CYS A 259 22.87 -11.03 -0.53
N PHE A 260 21.58 -11.04 -0.89
CA PHE A 260 21.11 -11.75 -2.08
C PHE A 260 21.58 -11.07 -3.37
N GLY A 261 21.89 -9.76 -3.32
CA GLY A 261 22.58 -9.05 -4.40
C GLY A 261 24.03 -9.50 -4.62
N THR A 262 24.71 -9.99 -3.57
CA THR A 262 26.13 -10.42 -3.61
C THR A 262 26.34 -11.91 -3.81
N GLN A 263 25.37 -12.77 -3.48
CA GLN A 263 25.45 -14.21 -3.79
C GLN A 263 25.12 -14.47 -5.27
N GLN A 264 26.11 -14.87 -6.05
CA GLN A 264 26.01 -15.30 -7.46
C GLN A 264 25.00 -16.46 -7.70
N VAL A 265 24.37 -16.99 -6.66
CA VAL A 265 23.46 -18.15 -6.68
C VAL A 265 22.04 -17.80 -7.17
N VAL A 266 21.66 -16.52 -7.22
CA VAL A 266 20.31 -16.08 -7.66
C VAL A 266 20.24 -15.78 -9.18
N THR A 267 21.39 -15.84 -9.88
CA THR A 267 21.55 -15.23 -11.23
C THR A 267 21.20 -16.15 -12.40
N ALA A 268 21.26 -17.47 -12.27
CA ALA A 268 21.15 -18.36 -13.44
C ALA A 268 19.79 -18.27 -14.15
N ASP A 269 18.69 -18.15 -13.40
CA ASP A 269 17.33 -18.23 -13.94
C ASP A 269 16.85 -16.93 -14.62
N CYS A 270 17.54 -15.80 -14.42
CA CYS A 270 17.16 -14.49 -14.98
C CYS A 270 18.10 -14.01 -16.11
N LYS A 271 19.16 -14.75 -16.43
CA LYS A 271 20.07 -14.40 -17.52
C LYS A 271 19.37 -14.35 -18.87
N ASN A 272 19.88 -13.47 -19.73
CA ASN A 272 19.41 -13.26 -21.10
C ASN A 272 17.90 -12.97 -21.17
N LEU A 273 17.37 -12.15 -20.24
CA LEU A 273 15.93 -11.86 -20.18
C LEU A 273 15.45 -11.22 -21.49
N GLU A 274 16.31 -10.43 -22.13
CA GLU A 274 16.05 -9.77 -23.42
C GLU A 274 15.75 -10.74 -24.56
N ARG A 275 16.25 -11.97 -24.51
CA ARG A 275 15.95 -13.02 -25.51
C ARG A 275 14.64 -13.72 -25.23
N ARG A 276 14.19 -13.66 -23.98
CA ARG A 276 13.05 -14.43 -23.43
C ARG A 276 11.76 -13.64 -23.41
N LEU A 277 11.79 -12.37 -23.76
CA LEU A 277 10.58 -11.56 -23.94
C LEU A 277 10.74 -10.56 -25.09
N ASP A 278 9.61 -10.08 -25.59
CA ASP A 278 9.55 -8.90 -26.46
C ASP A 278 8.84 -7.77 -25.71
N LEU A 279 9.37 -6.54 -25.79
CA LEU A 279 8.79 -5.35 -25.18
C LEU A 279 8.20 -4.43 -26.24
N TYR A 280 6.98 -3.95 -26.00
CA TYR A 280 6.33 -2.95 -26.82
C TYR A 280 5.86 -1.77 -25.94
N LEU A 281 6.21 -0.56 -26.35
CA LEU A 281 5.77 0.69 -25.73
C LEU A 281 4.89 1.44 -26.73
N ASP A 282 3.62 1.66 -26.38
CA ASP A 282 2.63 2.27 -27.25
C ASP A 282 2.53 1.62 -28.65
N GLY A 283 2.75 0.29 -28.71
CA GLY A 283 2.74 -0.50 -29.93
C GLY A 283 4.06 -0.55 -30.69
N GLN A 284 5.06 0.25 -30.31
CA GLN A 284 6.39 0.22 -30.90
C GLN A 284 7.27 -0.84 -30.21
N HIS A 285 7.87 -1.73 -31.00
CA HIS A 285 8.86 -2.69 -30.49
C HIS A 285 10.11 -1.97 -29.98
N ILE A 286 10.58 -2.35 -28.80
CA ILE A 286 11.80 -1.81 -28.19
C ILE A 286 12.89 -2.87 -28.24
N ASP A 287 14.02 -2.51 -28.86
CA ASP A 287 15.21 -3.36 -28.84
C ASP A 287 15.88 -3.28 -27.47
N LEU A 288 15.97 -4.44 -26.82
CA LEU A 288 16.47 -4.55 -25.46
C LEU A 288 17.98 -4.86 -25.46
N PRO A 289 18.79 -4.15 -24.64
CA PRO A 289 20.15 -4.59 -24.36
C PRO A 289 20.12 -5.87 -23.52
N GLU A 290 21.30 -6.45 -23.25
CA GLU A 290 21.41 -7.57 -22.31
C GLU A 290 20.91 -7.14 -20.93
N LEU A 291 19.85 -7.76 -20.43
CA LEU A 291 19.18 -7.37 -19.19
C LEU A 291 18.82 -8.60 -18.37
N GLU A 292 18.77 -8.44 -17.05
CA GLU A 292 18.26 -9.45 -16.12
C GLU A 292 16.95 -9.02 -15.45
N SER A 293 16.51 -7.76 -15.64
CA SER A 293 15.19 -7.31 -15.22
C SER A 293 14.64 -6.15 -16.04
N ILE A 294 13.31 -6.11 -16.17
CA ILE A 294 12.54 -4.96 -16.65
C ILE A 294 11.60 -4.53 -15.53
N VAL A 295 11.53 -3.23 -15.28
CA VAL A 295 10.64 -2.60 -14.29
C VAL A 295 9.76 -1.57 -15.00
N VAL A 296 8.46 -1.68 -14.78
CA VAL A 296 7.41 -0.76 -15.25
C VAL A 296 6.91 0.01 -14.03
N LEU A 297 7.16 1.31 -13.98
CA LEU A 297 6.95 2.18 -12.82
C LEU A 297 5.78 3.12 -13.07
N ASN A 298 4.92 3.28 -12.06
CA ASN A 298 3.95 4.37 -11.95
C ASN A 298 4.43 5.45 -10.96
N ILE A 299 5.14 5.05 -9.90
CA ILE A 299 5.62 5.97 -8.86
C ILE A 299 7.14 6.17 -8.93
N PRO A 300 7.67 7.34 -8.51
CA PRO A 300 9.11 7.63 -8.47
C PRO A 300 9.81 7.01 -7.26
N SER A 301 9.52 5.74 -6.97
CA SER A 301 10.10 4.97 -5.87
C SER A 301 10.05 3.48 -6.17
N TRP A 302 11.20 2.82 -6.06
CA TRP A 302 11.36 1.39 -6.23
C TRP A 302 12.33 0.83 -5.19
N GLY A 303 12.11 -0.42 -4.76
CA GLY A 303 13.09 -1.15 -3.96
C GLY A 303 13.47 -0.45 -2.65
N ALA A 304 12.48 0.11 -1.94
CA ALA A 304 12.63 0.86 -0.69
C ALA A 304 13.18 2.30 -0.82
N GLY A 305 12.75 3.02 -1.86
CA GLY A 305 12.97 4.47 -1.99
C GLY A 305 13.88 4.93 -3.12
N VAL A 306 14.34 4.03 -3.98
CA VAL A 306 15.23 4.39 -5.11
C VAL A 306 14.39 5.01 -6.22
N ASN A 307 14.72 6.24 -6.63
CA ASN A 307 14.08 6.90 -7.76
C ASN A 307 14.78 6.51 -9.08
N LEU A 308 14.49 5.30 -9.59
CA LEU A 308 15.13 4.76 -10.78
C LEU A 308 15.05 5.71 -11.99
N TRP A 309 13.87 6.27 -12.27
CA TRP A 309 13.72 7.18 -13.39
C TRP A 309 14.54 8.45 -13.17
N GLY A 310 14.49 9.06 -11.98
CA GLY A 310 15.19 10.30 -11.68
C GLY A 310 16.72 10.21 -11.63
N MET A 311 17.31 9.01 -11.51
CA MET A 311 18.76 8.84 -11.42
C MET A 311 19.50 9.13 -12.73
N SER A 312 18.91 8.85 -13.89
CA SER A 312 19.63 9.05 -15.16
C SER A 312 19.70 10.55 -15.48
N GLY A 313 20.88 11.14 -15.29
CA GLY A 313 21.17 12.58 -15.40
C GLY A 313 21.12 13.18 -16.80
N ASP A 314 20.50 12.52 -17.77
CA ASP A 314 20.39 13.06 -19.12
C ASP A 314 19.30 14.13 -19.14
N GLY A 315 19.73 15.39 -19.23
CA GLY A 315 18.91 16.59 -19.47
C GLY A 315 18.16 16.60 -20.81
N SER A 316 17.74 15.43 -21.30
CA SER A 316 16.91 15.25 -22.47
C SER A 316 15.46 15.65 -22.19
N LEU A 317 14.78 16.17 -23.22
CA LEU A 317 13.42 16.74 -23.25
C LEU A 317 12.25 15.84 -22.77
N ARG A 318 12.48 14.77 -21.99
CA ARG A 318 11.41 13.86 -21.51
C ARG A 318 10.82 14.34 -20.18
N SER A 319 9.52 14.12 -20.00
CA SER A 319 8.76 14.60 -18.85
C SER A 319 9.24 13.96 -17.55
N SER A 320 9.19 14.75 -16.47
CA SER A 320 9.37 14.23 -15.11
C SER A 320 8.32 13.17 -14.82
N GLN A 321 8.74 12.06 -14.21
CA GLN A 321 7.84 11.00 -13.76
C GLN A 321 6.79 11.55 -12.79
N SER A 322 5.54 11.13 -12.97
CA SER A 322 4.42 11.47 -12.10
C SER A 322 3.50 10.27 -11.94
N TYR A 323 2.92 10.11 -10.75
CA TYR A 323 2.00 9.01 -10.44
C TYR A 323 0.53 9.30 -10.81
N HIS A 324 0.28 10.40 -11.51
CA HIS A 324 -1.07 10.90 -11.82
C HIS A 324 -1.17 11.55 -13.22
N ASP A 325 -0.25 11.21 -14.14
CA ASP A 325 -0.21 11.76 -15.50
C ASP A 325 -0.71 10.78 -16.59
N GLY A 326 -1.02 9.53 -16.21
CA GLY A 326 -1.44 8.46 -17.11
C GLY A 326 -0.30 7.93 -17.98
N ILE A 327 0.95 8.03 -17.53
CA ILE A 327 2.16 7.56 -18.21
C ILE A 327 2.91 6.59 -17.28
N LEU A 328 3.53 5.57 -17.85
CA LEU A 328 4.42 4.64 -17.15
C LEU A 328 5.86 4.81 -17.62
N GLU A 329 6.79 4.75 -16.69
CA GLU A 329 8.22 4.71 -16.96
C GLU A 329 8.70 3.25 -17.03
N VAL A 330 9.44 2.91 -18.07
CA VAL A 330 9.99 1.57 -18.27
C VAL A 330 11.51 1.63 -18.25
N VAL A 331 12.11 0.84 -17.36
CA VAL A 331 13.56 0.77 -17.16
C VAL A 331 14.07 -0.68 -17.15
N GLY A 332 15.33 -0.86 -17.56
CA GLY A 332 16.05 -2.13 -17.54
C GLY A 332 17.17 -2.14 -16.50
N ILE A 333 17.40 -3.31 -15.90
CA ILE A 333 18.49 -3.57 -14.96
C ILE A 333 19.35 -4.73 -15.48
N TYR A 334 20.65 -4.46 -15.65
CA TYR A 334 21.64 -5.43 -16.12
C TYR A 334 21.81 -6.69 -15.26
N SER A 335 21.83 -6.57 -13.94
CA SER A 335 22.11 -7.72 -13.05
C SER A 335 21.75 -7.45 -11.59
N SER A 336 21.84 -8.49 -10.74
CA SER A 336 21.73 -8.34 -9.27
C SER A 336 22.79 -7.39 -8.70
N PHE A 337 24.01 -7.40 -9.24
CA PHE A 337 25.08 -6.48 -8.84
C PHE A 337 24.75 -5.04 -9.24
N HIS A 338 24.23 -4.85 -10.46
CA HIS A 338 23.76 -3.54 -10.89
C HIS A 338 22.62 -3.02 -10.00
N MET A 339 21.67 -3.88 -9.62
CA MET A 339 20.63 -3.53 -8.65
C MET A 339 21.21 -3.06 -7.31
N ALA A 340 22.24 -3.74 -6.79
CA ALA A 340 22.90 -3.29 -5.56
C ALA A 340 23.55 -1.90 -5.73
N GLN A 341 24.22 -1.65 -6.86
CA GLN A 341 24.78 -0.34 -7.19
C GLN A 341 23.71 0.76 -7.29
N LEU A 342 22.53 0.45 -7.85
CA LEU A 342 21.39 1.37 -7.92
C LEU A 342 20.89 1.75 -6.51
N GLN A 343 20.81 0.79 -5.59
CA GLN A 343 20.38 1.05 -4.21
C GLN A 343 21.32 1.98 -3.43
N VAL A 344 22.61 1.98 -3.75
CA VAL A 344 23.61 2.86 -3.13
C VAL A 344 23.96 4.10 -3.95
N GLY A 345 23.31 4.31 -5.10
CA GLY A 345 23.53 5.47 -5.95
C GLY A 345 24.84 5.47 -6.75
N LEU A 346 25.44 4.29 -6.97
CA LEU A 346 26.70 4.14 -7.72
C LEU A 346 26.51 3.80 -9.21
N SER A 347 25.27 3.66 -9.69
CA SER A 347 24.94 3.40 -11.09
C SER A 347 23.61 4.06 -11.47
N CYS A 348 23.26 4.03 -12.76
CA CYS A 348 21.98 4.47 -13.30
C CYS A 348 21.30 3.34 -14.08
N PRO A 349 19.96 3.22 -14.04
CA PRO A 349 19.26 2.18 -14.78
C PRO A 349 19.24 2.50 -16.28
N VAL A 350 18.94 1.48 -17.10
CA VAL A 350 18.71 1.66 -18.53
C VAL A 350 17.32 2.24 -18.73
N ARG A 351 17.20 3.47 -19.23
CA ARG A 351 15.88 4.01 -19.59
C ARG A 351 15.41 3.43 -20.92
N LEU A 352 14.33 2.66 -20.89
CA LEU A 352 13.75 2.04 -22.09
C LEU A 352 12.68 2.93 -22.73
N GLY A 353 11.90 3.66 -21.91
CA GLY A 353 10.96 4.65 -22.43
C GLY A 353 9.86 5.04 -21.45
N GLN A 354 8.96 5.90 -21.91
CA GLN A 354 7.70 6.24 -21.27
C GLN A 354 6.57 5.80 -22.20
N ALA A 355 5.48 5.26 -21.66
CA ALA A 355 4.37 4.76 -22.47
C ALA A 355 3.01 4.85 -21.74
N LYS A 356 1.93 4.97 -22.50
CA LYS A 356 0.55 4.84 -21.99
C LYS A 356 0.05 3.40 -22.01
N VAL A 357 0.65 2.57 -22.87
CA VAL A 357 0.37 1.15 -22.99
C VAL A 357 1.69 0.39 -23.05
N VAL A 358 1.89 -0.52 -22.09
CA VAL A 358 3.05 -1.41 -22.07
C VAL A 358 2.58 -2.83 -22.39
N GLU A 359 3.19 -3.46 -23.39
CA GLU A 359 2.94 -4.85 -23.72
C GLU A 359 4.25 -5.65 -23.63
N ILE A 360 4.23 -6.74 -22.87
CA ILE A 360 5.35 -7.66 -22.73
C ILE A 360 4.90 -9.05 -23.18
N ARG A 361 5.61 -9.63 -24.14
CA ARG A 361 5.37 -10.99 -24.62
C ARG A 361 6.45 -11.90 -24.07
N LEU A 362 6.10 -12.65 -23.04
CA LEU A 362 7.01 -13.54 -22.36
C LEU A 362 7.04 -14.92 -23.06
N LYS A 363 8.21 -15.34 -23.52
CA LYS A 363 8.43 -16.58 -24.28
C LYS A 363 8.74 -17.78 -23.38
N GLU A 364 9.36 -17.53 -22.23
CA GLU A 364 9.76 -18.54 -21.25
C GLU A 364 9.26 -18.20 -19.85
N LYS A 365 9.33 -19.13 -18.89
CA LYS A 365 8.94 -18.78 -17.52
C LYS A 365 9.87 -17.71 -16.95
N ALA A 366 9.35 -16.77 -16.16
CA ALA A 366 10.17 -15.80 -15.45
C ALA A 366 9.53 -15.41 -14.11
N PRO A 367 10.33 -15.07 -13.09
CA PRO A 367 9.81 -14.45 -11.88
C PRO A 367 9.23 -13.07 -12.19
N MET A 368 8.05 -12.79 -11.63
CA MET A 368 7.31 -11.55 -11.82
C MET A 368 6.70 -11.08 -10.50
N GLN A 369 6.56 -9.78 -10.31
CA GLN A 369 5.84 -9.20 -9.18
C GLN A 369 5.02 -7.98 -9.59
N ILE A 370 3.96 -7.69 -8.85
CA ILE A 370 3.19 -6.45 -8.93
C ILE A 370 3.02 -5.92 -7.50
N ASP A 371 3.39 -4.67 -7.27
CA ASP A 371 3.25 -3.96 -5.99
C ASP A 371 3.77 -4.77 -4.77
N GLY A 372 4.83 -5.55 -4.99
CA GLY A 372 5.49 -6.37 -3.98
C GLY A 372 4.96 -7.80 -3.82
N GLU A 373 3.93 -8.20 -4.58
CA GLU A 373 3.38 -9.58 -4.58
C GLU A 373 4.00 -10.41 -5.72
N PRO A 374 4.88 -11.40 -5.42
CA PRO A 374 5.65 -12.11 -6.43
C PRO A 374 5.08 -13.50 -6.78
N TRP A 375 5.32 -13.96 -8.01
CA TRP A 375 5.05 -15.33 -8.46
C TRP A 375 5.94 -15.74 -9.64
N GLU A 376 5.92 -17.03 -9.99
CA GLU A 376 6.54 -17.53 -11.22
C GLU A 376 5.54 -17.45 -12.39
N GLN A 377 5.83 -16.60 -13.38
CA GLN A 377 4.97 -16.36 -14.52
C GLN A 377 5.34 -17.30 -15.67
N HIS A 378 4.34 -17.99 -16.22
CA HIS A 378 4.49 -18.82 -17.43
C HIS A 378 4.47 -17.98 -18.72
N PRO A 379 4.92 -18.52 -19.87
CA PRO A 379 4.83 -17.83 -21.15
C PRO A 379 3.43 -17.30 -21.44
N GLY A 380 3.37 -16.11 -22.04
CA GLY A 380 2.12 -15.42 -22.28
C GLY A 380 2.30 -13.95 -22.63
N LYS A 381 1.16 -13.29 -22.81
CA LYS A 381 1.07 -11.87 -23.10
C LYS A 381 0.62 -11.11 -21.86
N LEU A 382 1.39 -10.09 -21.50
CA LEU A 382 1.10 -9.12 -20.47
C LEU A 382 0.77 -7.79 -21.14
N LYS A 383 -0.32 -7.14 -20.73
CA LYS A 383 -0.68 -5.79 -21.20
C LYS A 383 -1.06 -4.91 -20.02
N VAL A 384 -0.39 -3.77 -19.90
CA VAL A 384 -0.65 -2.75 -18.88
C VAL A 384 -1.33 -1.54 -19.54
N THR A 385 -2.48 -1.13 -19.00
CA THR A 385 -3.28 -0.02 -19.53
C THR A 385 -3.89 0.81 -18.41
N PHE A 386 -3.99 2.12 -18.62
CA PHE A 386 -4.68 3.03 -17.71
C PHE A 386 -6.16 2.65 -17.53
N VAL A 387 -6.70 2.86 -16.32
CA VAL A 387 -8.12 2.63 -15.99
C VAL A 387 -8.78 3.96 -15.66
N ASN A 388 -8.39 4.52 -14.51
CA ASN A 388 -8.86 5.76 -13.93
C ASN A 388 -7.87 6.15 -12.82
N ARG A 389 -8.26 7.08 -11.96
CA ARG A 389 -7.47 7.45 -10.78
C ARG A 389 -8.25 7.18 -9.51
N CYS A 390 -7.54 6.83 -8.44
CA CYS A 390 -8.10 6.75 -7.11
C CYS A 390 -7.67 7.94 -6.24
N PRO A 391 -8.54 8.41 -5.35
CA PRO A 391 -8.21 9.50 -4.44
C PRO A 391 -7.26 9.01 -3.33
N VAL A 392 -6.21 9.79 -3.08
CA VAL A 392 -5.23 9.55 -2.01
C VAL A 392 -4.94 10.85 -1.27
N LEU A 393 -4.57 10.75 0.01
CA LEU A 393 -4.10 11.90 0.79
C LEU A 393 -2.59 11.97 0.76
N VAL A 394 -2.06 13.15 0.48
CA VAL A 394 -0.63 13.45 0.47
C VAL A 394 -0.29 14.28 1.70
N ASN A 395 0.66 13.80 2.50
CA ASN A 395 1.16 14.54 3.65
C ASN A 395 2.27 15.51 3.18
N GLN A 396 2.04 16.81 3.31
CA GLN A 396 2.99 17.85 2.93
C GLN A 396 3.94 18.25 4.07
N ASN A 397 3.67 17.81 5.30
CA ASN A 397 4.39 18.25 6.50
C ASN A 397 5.62 17.39 6.82
N ARG A 398 5.83 16.27 6.11
CA ARG A 398 7.02 15.43 6.20
C ARG A 398 7.84 15.56 4.91
N SER A 399 8.63 16.61 4.82
CA SER A 399 9.82 16.60 3.98
C SER A 399 10.83 15.65 4.65
N ASP A 400 10.96 14.44 4.11
CA ASP A 400 12.04 13.49 4.47
C ASP A 400 13.41 14.06 4.06
#